data_AF-A0A961WC06-F1
#
_entry.id   AF-A0A961WC06-F1
#
_cell.length_a   1.000
_cell.length_b   1.000
_cell.length_c   1.000
_cell.angle_alpha   90.00
_cell.angle_beta   90.00
_cell.angle_gamma   90.00
#
_symmetry.space_group_name_H-M   'P 1'
#
loop_
_entity.id
_entity.type
_entity.pdbx_description
1 polymer ?
#
loop_
_entity_poly.entity_id
_entity_poly.type
_entity_poly.pdbx_seq_one_letter_code
_entity_poly.pdbx_strand_id
1 'polypeptide(L)'
;MMRLAVMVLLLLAGAKVWTQHQIFRSATEEALVQAYRGQAIATCRTAPVGTAAGKVAEAAGQRLATAFAQPAATRLEIGNRDVSVAIWEVDHAAWAMRYTYPYVVLEITSPAARCAYDIKLGRAHVTVY
;
A
#
# COMPACT_ATOMS: atom_id res chain seq x y z
N MET A 1 5.93 -49.71 -4.83
CA MET A 1 7.07 -48.76 -5.02
C MET A 1 6.73 -47.59 -5.94
N MET A 2 6.22 -47.82 -7.16
CA MET A 2 5.88 -46.74 -8.12
C MET A 2 4.91 -45.69 -7.56
N ARG A 3 3.86 -46.08 -6.84
CA ARG A 3 2.92 -45.15 -6.20
C ARG A 3 3.57 -44.21 -5.19
N LEU A 4 4.59 -44.70 -4.47
CA LEU A 4 5.29 -43.94 -3.44
C LEU A 4 6.26 -42.94 -4.09
N ALA A 5 6.96 -43.35 -5.16
CA ALA A 5 7.76 -42.45 -5.97
C ALA A 5 6.93 -41.32 -6.61
N VAL A 6 5.74 -41.65 -7.13
CA VAL A 6 4.81 -40.64 -7.68
C VAL A 6 4.34 -39.66 -6.61
N MET A 7 3.98 -40.13 -5.42
CA MET A 7 3.58 -39.25 -4.31
C MET A 7 4.71 -38.29 -3.89
N VAL A 8 5.94 -38.80 -3.79
CA VAL A 8 7.11 -37.96 -3.48
C VAL A 8 7.33 -36.90 -4.56
N LEU A 9 7.26 -37.27 -5.84
CA LEU A 9 7.42 -36.32 -6.95
C LEU A 9 6.35 -35.22 -6.93
N LEU A 10 5.09 -35.57 -6.65
CA LEU A 10 4.00 -34.60 -6.54
C LEU A 10 4.24 -33.60 -5.39
N LEU A 11 4.71 -34.08 -4.23
CA LEU A 11 5.04 -33.21 -3.10
C LEU A 11 6.19 -32.25 -3.44
N LEU A 12 7.26 -32.75 -4.07
CA LEU A 12 8.37 -31.89 -4.50
C LEU A 12 7.94 -30.86 -5.54
N ALA A 13 7.12 -31.24 -6.50
CA ALA A 13 6.59 -30.31 -7.50
C ALA A 13 5.73 -29.22 -6.84
N GLY A 14 4.83 -29.60 -5.93
CA GLY A 14 4.03 -28.65 -5.15
C GLY A 14 4.88 -27.70 -4.32
N ALA A 15 5.88 -28.22 -3.60
CA ALA A 15 6.80 -27.41 -2.81
C ALA A 15 7.60 -26.42 -3.68
N LYS A 16 8.03 -26.84 -4.89
CA LYS A 16 8.74 -25.96 -5.83
C LYS A 16 7.85 -24.82 -6.31
N VAL A 17 6.63 -25.11 -6.75
CA VAL A 17 5.70 -24.08 -7.24
C VAL A 17 5.36 -23.09 -6.11
N TRP A 18 5.13 -23.61 -4.90
CA TRP A 18 4.87 -22.79 -3.73
C TRP A 18 6.01 -21.81 -3.42
N THR A 19 7.25 -22.32 -3.38
CA THR A 19 8.43 -21.49 -3.09
C THR A 19 8.69 -20.46 -4.18
N GLN A 20 8.53 -20.83 -5.46
CA GLN A 20 8.65 -19.89 -6.58
C GLN A 20 7.60 -18.78 -6.51
N HIS A 21 6.35 -19.13 -6.18
CA HIS A 21 5.28 -18.14 -6.06
C HIS A 21 5.52 -17.16 -4.91
N GLN A 22 5.98 -17.65 -3.76
CA GLN A 22 6.30 -16.80 -2.59
C GLN A 22 7.45 -15.83 -2.90
N ILE A 23 8.54 -16.33 -3.48
CA ILE A 23 9.69 -15.48 -3.86
C ILE A 23 9.29 -14.43 -4.89
N PHE A 24 8.49 -14.82 -5.89
CA PHE A 24 8.03 -13.87 -6.91
C PHE A 24 7.20 -12.75 -6.29
N ARG A 25 6.30 -13.09 -5.36
CA ARG A 25 5.44 -12.11 -4.70
C ARG A 25 6.24 -11.13 -3.83
N SER A 26 7.16 -11.62 -3.00
CA SER A 26 7.98 -10.73 -2.16
C SER A 26 8.91 -9.84 -2.99
N ALA A 27 9.56 -10.40 -4.02
CA ALA A 27 10.43 -9.63 -4.90
C ALA A 27 9.66 -8.56 -5.70
N THR A 28 8.44 -8.87 -6.13
CA THR A 28 7.59 -7.90 -6.84
C THR A 28 7.15 -6.77 -5.92
N GLU A 29 6.79 -7.09 -4.68
CA GLU A 29 6.43 -6.08 -3.68
C GLU A 29 7.57 -5.10 -3.42
N GLU A 30 8.78 -5.61 -3.18
CA GLU A 30 9.98 -4.79 -2.97
C GLU A 30 10.31 -3.94 -4.20
N ALA A 31 10.23 -4.52 -5.40
CA ALA A 31 10.47 -3.80 -6.65
C ALA A 31 9.47 -2.65 -6.87
N LEU A 32 8.18 -2.88 -6.60
CA LEU A 32 7.14 -1.86 -6.71
C LEU A 32 7.34 -0.75 -5.69
N VAL A 33 7.63 -1.10 -4.42
CA VAL A 33 7.92 -0.10 -3.40
C VAL A 33 9.14 0.72 -3.81
N GLN A 34 10.24 0.09 -4.24
CA GLN A 34 11.44 0.80 -4.65
C GLN A 34 11.20 1.73 -5.85
N ALA A 35 10.41 1.29 -6.84
CA ALA A 35 10.08 2.09 -8.02
C ALA A 35 9.22 3.32 -7.68
N TYR A 36 8.22 3.15 -6.80
CA TYR A 36 7.22 4.20 -6.54
C TYR A 36 7.46 5.00 -5.26
N ARG A 37 8.39 4.59 -4.39
CA ARG A 37 8.66 5.30 -3.12
C ARG A 37 8.99 6.77 -3.34
N GLY A 38 9.80 7.11 -4.33
CA GLY A 38 10.16 8.50 -4.62
C GLY A 38 8.94 9.34 -5.02
N GLN A 39 8.07 8.79 -5.89
CA GLN A 39 6.84 9.43 -6.31
C GLN A 39 5.85 9.56 -5.15
N ALA A 40 5.69 8.50 -4.36
CA ALA A 40 4.84 8.50 -3.17
C ALA A 40 5.27 9.59 -2.18
N ILE A 41 6.58 9.70 -1.88
CA ILE A 41 7.10 10.78 -1.03
C ILE A 41 6.78 12.14 -1.65
N ALA A 42 7.08 12.35 -2.94
CA ALA A 42 6.83 13.63 -3.60
C ALA A 42 5.35 14.05 -3.54
N THR A 43 4.43 13.13 -3.80
CA THR A 43 2.99 13.40 -3.77
C THR A 43 2.46 13.54 -2.34
N CYS A 44 2.92 12.74 -1.39
CA CYS A 44 2.50 12.84 0.02
C CYS A 44 2.92 14.16 0.66
N ARG A 45 4.03 14.77 0.22
CA ARG A 45 4.49 16.07 0.72
C ARG A 45 3.61 17.24 0.30
N THR A 46 2.92 17.11 -0.83
CA THR A 46 2.06 18.16 -1.40
C THR A 46 0.58 17.83 -1.27
N ALA A 47 0.25 16.62 -0.81
CA ALA A 47 -1.12 16.17 -0.65
C ALA A 47 -1.84 17.02 0.40
N PRO A 48 -3.10 17.43 0.12
CA PRO A 48 -3.92 18.09 1.13
C PRO A 48 -4.15 17.13 2.30
N VAL A 49 -3.96 17.63 3.51
CA VAL A 49 -4.23 16.88 4.74
C VAL A 49 -5.74 16.76 4.90
N GLY A 50 -6.28 15.54 4.87
CA GLY A 50 -7.69 15.28 5.11
C GLY A 50 -8.03 15.58 6.57
N THR A 51 -8.43 16.82 6.88
CA THR A 51 -8.96 17.19 8.20
C THR A 51 -10.25 17.97 8.05
N ALA A 52 -11.26 17.59 8.83
CA ALA A 52 -12.53 18.30 8.96
C ALA A 52 -12.42 19.68 9.65
N ALA A 53 -11.20 20.21 9.90
CA ALA A 53 -10.97 21.43 10.67
C ALA A 53 -9.88 22.31 10.00
N GLY A 54 -10.31 23.12 9.02
CA GLY A 54 -9.49 23.82 8.04
C GLY A 54 -8.58 24.98 8.50
N LYS A 55 -8.03 24.97 9.73
CA LYS A 55 -7.02 25.97 10.17
C LYS A 55 -5.84 25.41 10.97
N VAL A 56 -6.00 24.26 11.64
CA VAL A 56 -4.87 23.52 12.26
C VAL A 56 -4.06 22.75 11.19
N ALA A 57 -4.66 22.55 10.01
CA ALA A 57 -4.14 21.75 8.91
C ALA A 57 -2.88 22.33 8.23
N GLU A 58 -2.66 23.64 8.22
CA GLU A 58 -1.63 24.26 7.39
C GLU A 58 -0.23 24.22 8.05
N ALA A 59 -0.14 24.60 9.34
CA ALA A 59 1.09 24.43 10.12
C ALA A 59 1.40 22.95 10.42
N ALA A 60 0.38 22.11 10.53
CA ALA A 60 0.55 20.66 10.58
C ALA A 60 1.04 20.12 9.21
N GLY A 61 0.51 20.64 8.11
CA GLY A 61 0.86 20.23 6.75
C GLY A 61 2.34 20.36 6.44
N GLN A 62 2.98 21.44 6.89
CA GLN A 62 4.42 21.64 6.64
C GLN A 62 5.30 20.71 7.49
N ARG A 63 4.88 20.38 8.72
CA ARG A 63 5.55 19.35 9.55
C ARG A 63 5.35 17.95 8.96
N LEU A 64 4.15 17.64 8.49
CA LEU A 64 3.82 16.38 7.80
C LEU A 64 4.64 16.22 6.53
N ALA A 65 4.77 17.28 5.72
CA ALA A 65 5.58 17.27 4.50
C ALA A 65 7.07 17.02 4.78
N THR A 66 7.59 17.46 5.92
CA THR A 66 8.97 17.11 6.32
C THR A 66 9.04 15.67 6.83
N ALA A 67 8.07 15.23 7.63
CA ALA A 67 8.03 13.89 8.19
C ALA A 67 7.92 12.80 7.10
N PHE A 68 7.13 13.02 6.04
CA PHE A 68 7.03 12.08 4.92
C PHE A 68 8.30 11.98 4.06
N ALA A 69 9.26 12.90 4.19
CA ALA A 69 10.57 12.74 3.54
C ALA A 69 11.37 11.57 4.14
N GLN A 70 11.10 11.24 5.41
CA GLN A 70 11.71 10.12 6.13
C GLN A 70 10.63 9.33 6.86
N PRO A 71 9.80 8.57 6.12
CA PRO A 71 8.71 7.82 6.72
C PRO A 71 9.26 6.73 7.65
N ALA A 72 8.57 6.49 8.75
CA ALA A 72 8.90 5.41 9.68
C ALA A 72 8.69 4.03 9.05
N ALA A 73 7.71 3.91 8.16
CA ALA A 73 7.48 2.71 7.36
C ALA A 73 7.01 3.04 5.94
N THR A 74 7.35 2.17 5.00
CA THR A 74 6.88 2.20 3.62
C THR A 74 6.49 0.78 3.20
N ARG A 75 5.28 0.58 2.71
CA ARG A 75 4.80 -0.74 2.27
C ARG A 75 3.84 -0.65 1.11
N LEU A 76 3.64 -1.76 0.42
CA LEU A 76 2.59 -1.91 -0.58
C LEU A 76 1.32 -2.43 0.11
N GLU A 77 0.18 -1.82 -0.19
CA GLU A 77 -1.14 -2.34 0.19
C GLU A 77 -2.02 -2.47 -1.07
N ILE A 78 -2.90 -3.46 -1.08
CA ILE A 78 -3.96 -3.57 -2.09
C ILE A 78 -5.25 -3.07 -1.46
N GLY A 79 -5.85 -2.07 -2.10
CA GLY A 79 -7.00 -1.34 -1.60
C GLY A 79 -6.64 -0.26 -0.57
N ASN A 80 -7.55 0.69 -0.38
CA ASN A 80 -7.40 1.76 0.59
C ASN A 80 -8.45 1.67 1.70
N ARG A 81 -7.97 1.43 2.94
CA ARG A 81 -8.81 1.31 4.14
C ARG A 81 -9.49 2.62 4.57
N ASP A 82 -9.09 3.76 4.03
CA ASP A 82 -9.65 5.07 4.36
C ASP A 82 -10.84 5.42 3.43
N VAL A 83 -11.05 4.67 2.35
CA VAL A 83 -12.21 4.82 1.47
C VAL A 83 -13.41 4.10 2.10
N SER A 84 -14.47 4.83 2.41
CA SER A 84 -15.67 4.27 3.05
C SER A 84 -16.66 3.69 2.02
N VAL A 85 -16.38 2.46 1.55
CA VAL A 85 -17.27 1.70 0.66
C VAL A 85 -17.42 0.29 1.23
N ALA A 86 -18.65 -0.21 1.31
CA ALA A 86 -18.91 -1.56 1.78
C ALA A 86 -18.64 -2.61 0.71
N ILE A 87 -18.35 -3.84 1.14
CA ILE A 87 -17.94 -4.92 0.23
C ILE A 87 -19.03 -5.32 -0.78
N TRP A 88 -20.31 -5.16 -0.40
CA TRP A 88 -21.46 -5.48 -1.25
C TRP A 88 -21.82 -4.38 -2.24
N GLU A 89 -21.26 -3.18 -2.13
CA GLU A 89 -21.49 -2.06 -3.05
C GLU A 89 -20.61 -2.19 -4.31
N VAL A 90 -20.66 -3.35 -4.98
CA VAL A 90 -19.74 -3.72 -6.08
C VAL A 90 -19.79 -2.75 -7.27
N ASP A 91 -20.92 -2.06 -7.48
CA ASP A 91 -21.10 -1.07 -8.54
C ASP A 91 -20.67 0.35 -8.13
N HIS A 92 -20.21 0.56 -6.89
CA HIS A 92 -19.78 1.87 -6.41
C HIS A 92 -18.50 2.32 -7.14
N ALA A 93 -18.47 3.57 -7.62
CA ALA A 93 -17.35 4.09 -8.42
C ALA A 93 -15.97 4.01 -7.71
N ALA A 94 -15.96 4.07 -6.37
CA ALA A 94 -14.76 3.94 -5.55
C ALA A 94 -14.47 2.51 -5.03
N TRP A 95 -15.26 1.49 -5.44
CA TRP A 95 -15.08 0.12 -4.97
C TRP A 95 -13.69 -0.42 -5.31
N ALA A 96 -13.22 -0.16 -6.54
CA ALA A 96 -11.88 -0.57 -6.97
C ALA A 96 -10.76 0.12 -6.17
N MET A 97 -10.94 1.39 -5.76
CA MET A 97 -9.99 2.09 -4.88
C MET A 97 -9.94 1.44 -3.50
N ARG A 98 -11.10 1.03 -2.97
CA ARG A 98 -11.21 0.37 -1.67
C ARG A 98 -10.57 -1.02 -1.65
N TYR A 99 -10.72 -1.82 -2.71
CA TYR A 99 -10.40 -3.26 -2.64
C TYR A 99 -9.38 -3.78 -3.66
N THR A 100 -9.05 -3.04 -4.72
CA THR A 100 -8.28 -3.59 -5.85
C THR A 100 -7.04 -2.77 -6.23
N TYR A 101 -7.09 -1.44 -6.08
CA TYR A 101 -6.00 -0.59 -6.54
C TYR A 101 -4.75 -0.76 -5.66
N PRO A 102 -3.54 -0.73 -6.25
CA PRO A 102 -2.31 -0.84 -5.50
C PRO A 102 -1.89 0.52 -4.94
N TYR A 103 -1.56 0.56 -3.65
CA TYR A 103 -1.14 1.75 -2.92
C TYR A 103 0.25 1.57 -2.31
N VAL A 104 1.09 2.59 -2.40
CA VAL A 104 2.26 2.73 -1.53
C VAL A 104 1.83 3.52 -0.30
N VAL A 105 1.94 2.90 0.87
CA VAL A 105 1.56 3.52 2.14
C VAL A 105 2.81 3.97 2.88
N LEU A 106 2.85 5.25 3.22
CA LEU A 106 3.86 5.86 4.08
C LEU A 106 3.27 6.12 5.46
N GLU A 107 3.94 5.68 6.51
CA GLU A 107 3.53 5.96 7.89
C GLU A 107 4.60 6.79 8.59
N ILE A 108 4.12 7.72 9.41
CA ILE A 108 4.94 8.54 10.30
C ILE A 108 4.38 8.43 11.73
N THR A 109 5.26 8.48 12.72
CA THR A 109 4.90 8.25 14.12
C THR A 109 4.69 9.54 14.91
N SER A 110 5.25 10.67 14.46
CA SER A 110 5.11 11.97 15.13
C SER A 110 5.07 13.13 14.13
N PRO A 111 3.89 13.75 13.90
CA PRO A 111 2.58 13.29 14.38
C PRO A 111 2.21 11.92 13.76
N ALA A 112 1.35 11.15 14.41
CA ALA A 112 0.87 9.89 13.86
C ALA A 112 0.02 10.18 12.61
N ALA A 113 0.53 9.82 11.44
CA ALA A 113 -0.19 10.01 10.19
C ALA A 113 0.17 8.93 9.18
N ARG A 114 -0.75 8.72 8.26
CA ARG A 114 -0.67 7.76 7.17
C ARG A 114 -0.90 8.51 5.87
N CYS A 115 -0.04 8.27 4.89
CA CYS A 115 -0.27 8.71 3.53
C CYS A 115 -0.43 7.49 2.61
N ALA A 116 -1.55 7.39 1.91
CA ALA A 116 -1.80 6.35 0.91
C ALA A 116 -1.65 6.94 -0.49
N TYR A 117 -0.60 6.55 -1.21
CA TYR A 117 -0.34 6.93 -2.60
C TYR A 117 -0.89 5.88 -3.56
N ASP A 118 -1.86 6.26 -4.38
CA ASP A 118 -2.46 5.48 -5.45
C ASP A 118 -1.52 5.41 -6.66
N ILE A 119 -0.97 4.24 -6.96
CA ILE A 119 -0.06 4.05 -8.09
C ILE A 119 -0.80 4.23 -9.43
N LYS A 120 -2.08 3.83 -9.50
CA LYS A 120 -2.84 3.88 -10.75
C LYS A 120 -3.25 5.31 -11.10
N LEU A 121 -3.67 6.08 -10.11
CA LEU A 121 -4.18 7.44 -10.29
C LEU A 121 -3.11 8.52 -10.07
N GLY A 122 -1.95 8.18 -9.50
CA GLY A 122 -0.88 9.12 -9.20
C GLY A 122 -1.26 10.16 -8.14
N ARG A 123 -2.15 9.80 -7.20
CA ARG A 123 -2.70 10.71 -6.18
C ARG A 123 -2.42 10.16 -4.79
N ALA A 124 -2.28 11.05 -3.81
CA ALA A 124 -2.11 10.63 -2.43
C ALA A 124 -3.19 11.23 -1.53
N HIS A 125 -3.55 10.48 -0.48
CA HIS A 125 -4.43 10.93 0.59
C HIS A 125 -3.71 10.81 1.93
N VAL A 126 -3.77 11.87 2.74
CA VAL A 126 -3.12 11.93 4.06
C VAL A 126 -4.20 11.93 5.13
N THR A 127 -4.13 10.94 6.02
CA THR A 127 -4.97 10.75 7.19
C THR A 127 -4.12 10.95 8.44
N VAL A 128 -4.56 11.80 9.37
CA VAL A 128 -3.90 12.04 10.66
C VAL A 128 -4.71 11.35 11.76
N TYR A 129 -4.03 10.73 12.74
CA TYR A 129 -4.64 10.04 13.87
C TYR A 129 -4.53 10.84 15.17
#